data_AF-S7SY50-F1
#
_entry.id   AF-S7SY50-F1
#
_cell.length_a   1.000
_cell.length_b   1.000
_cell.length_c   1.000
_cell.angle_alpha   90.00
_cell.angle_beta   90.00
_cell.angle_gamma   90.00
#
_symmetry.space_group_name_H-M   'P 1'
#
loop_
_entity.id
_entity.type
_entity.pdbx_description
1 polymer ?
#
loop_
_entity_poly.entity_id
_entity_poly.type
_entity_poly.pdbx_seq_one_letter_code
_entity_poly.pdbx_strand_id
1 'polypeptide(L)'
;MRRKKAGGWLLQEQQILALDGRTFIKGVCLAVIFHNEETLYTVVRVRVEETNEAPVEEEVVVTGYFPRLNEGDVYIFYGQFRQHPRFGRQYAASQFRKQLPNTKEGVIHYLSSGLFKGIGKKTAAAIVETLGENAIAAILRDPKALERVPKLTKKKGEAAVRCASRPRRA
;
A
#
# COMPACT_ATOMS: atom_id res chain seq x y z
N MET A 1 -51.89 -10.29 -6.11
CA MET A 1 -51.18 -9.18 -6.76
C MET A 1 -49.90 -8.86 -5.99
N ARG A 2 -48.75 -8.93 -6.66
CA ARG A 2 -47.45 -8.27 -6.36
C ARG A 2 -46.67 -8.63 -5.08
N ARG A 3 -45.67 -9.50 -5.31
CA ARG A 3 -44.23 -9.39 -4.95
C ARG A 3 -43.85 -8.35 -3.90
N LYS A 4 -43.08 -8.76 -2.88
CA LYS A 4 -41.81 -8.11 -2.53
C LYS A 4 -40.76 -9.13 -2.09
N LYS A 5 -39.79 -9.38 -2.98
CA LYS A 5 -38.43 -9.80 -2.64
C LYS A 5 -37.79 -8.68 -1.83
N ALA A 6 -37.33 -8.97 -0.61
CA ALA A 6 -36.48 -8.06 0.16
C ALA A 6 -35.60 -8.89 1.10
N GLY A 7 -34.70 -9.70 0.51
CA GLY A 7 -33.73 -10.53 1.25
C GLY A 7 -32.31 -10.38 0.71
N GLY A 8 -31.98 -9.21 0.16
CA GLY A 8 -30.70 -8.96 -0.53
C GLY A 8 -29.79 -7.91 0.12
N TRP A 9 -30.20 -7.31 1.23
CA TRP A 9 -29.51 -6.12 1.77
C TRP A 9 -28.83 -6.32 3.13
N LEU A 10 -28.88 -7.52 3.74
CA LEU A 10 -28.21 -7.80 5.01
C LEU A 10 -26.77 -8.32 4.89
N LEU A 11 -26.32 -8.74 3.71
CA LEU A 11 -25.02 -9.40 3.54
C LEU A 11 -23.85 -8.43 3.35
N GLN A 12 -24.13 -7.15 3.08
CA GLN A 12 -23.08 -6.17 2.78
C GLN A 12 -22.61 -5.40 4.02
N GLU A 13 -23.51 -5.18 5.00
CA GLU A 13 -23.14 -4.58 6.30
C GLU A 13 -22.42 -5.56 7.24
N GLN A 14 -22.63 -6.87 7.06
CA GLN A 14 -21.94 -7.91 7.85
C GLN A 14 -20.45 -8.05 7.51
N GLN A 15 -19.96 -7.40 6.45
CA GLN A 15 -18.53 -7.46 6.09
C GLN A 15 -17.68 -6.42 6.84
N ILE A 16 -18.30 -5.39 7.44
CA ILE A 16 -17.57 -4.27 8.06
C ILE A 16 -17.32 -4.51 9.57
N LEU A 17 -18.01 -5.46 10.20
CA LEU A 17 -17.96 -5.74 11.65
C LEU A 17 -17.12 -6.98 12.07
N ALA A 18 -16.23 -7.48 11.21
CA ALA A 18 -15.34 -8.62 11.55
C ALA A 18 -13.89 -8.18 11.83
N LEU A 19 -13.71 -7.08 12.57
CA LEU A 19 -12.40 -6.53 12.97
C LEU A 19 -11.95 -6.91 14.39
N ASP A 20 -12.69 -7.76 15.12
CA ASP A 20 -12.43 -8.08 16.54
C ASP A 20 -11.51 -9.29 16.78
N GLY A 21 -10.43 -9.48 15.99
CA GLY A 21 -9.45 -10.54 16.33
C GLY A 21 -8.49 -11.00 15.24
N ARG A 22 -8.37 -10.26 14.13
CA ARG A 22 -7.38 -10.61 13.09
C ARG A 22 -6.04 -10.00 13.46
N THR A 23 -5.03 -10.86 13.58
CA THR A 23 -3.65 -10.44 13.67
C THR A 23 -3.26 -9.69 12.40
N PHE A 24 -2.47 -8.62 12.57
CA PHE A 24 -1.96 -7.81 11.48
C PHE A 24 -0.49 -7.47 11.71
N ILE A 25 0.25 -7.39 10.61
CA ILE A 25 1.61 -6.88 10.56
C ILE A 25 1.63 -5.73 9.58
N LYS A 26 1.95 -4.54 10.06
CA LYS A 26 2.20 -3.36 9.26
C LYS A 26 3.68 -3.08 9.25
N GLY A 27 4.23 -2.87 8.06
CA GLY A 27 5.65 -2.65 7.93
C GLY A 27 6.11 -2.32 6.52
N VAL A 28 7.40 -1.98 6.41
CA VAL A 28 8.06 -1.66 5.14
C VAL A 28 8.52 -2.95 4.47
N CYS A 29 8.13 -3.15 3.20
CA CYS A 29 8.67 -4.23 2.39
C CYS A 29 10.16 -3.97 2.13
N LEU A 30 11.04 -4.80 2.69
CA LEU A 30 12.49 -4.67 2.48
C LEU A 30 12.92 -5.32 1.16
N ALA A 31 12.47 -6.55 0.92
CA ALA A 31 12.86 -7.33 -0.24
C ALA A 31 11.81 -8.41 -0.55
N VAL A 32 11.60 -8.69 -1.83
CA VAL A 32 10.81 -9.86 -2.28
C VAL A 32 11.77 -11.04 -2.45
N ILE A 33 11.75 -12.00 -1.52
CA ILE A 33 12.61 -13.20 -1.57
C ILE A 33 12.19 -14.10 -2.73
N PHE A 34 10.89 -14.29 -2.90
CA PHE A 34 10.32 -15.19 -3.90
C PHE A 34 8.98 -14.65 -4.39
N HIS A 35 8.73 -14.78 -5.69
CA HIS A 35 7.43 -14.50 -6.29
C HIS A 35 7.21 -15.47 -7.43
N ASN A 36 6.07 -16.16 -7.43
CA ASN A 36 5.61 -16.97 -8.54
C ASN A 36 4.49 -16.22 -9.27
N GLU A 37 4.70 -15.92 -10.55
CA GLU A 37 3.75 -15.14 -11.36
C GLU A 37 2.49 -15.94 -11.74
N GLU A 38 2.57 -17.28 -11.81
CA GLU A 38 1.43 -18.14 -12.17
C GLU A 38 0.48 -18.34 -10.98
N THR A 39 1.04 -18.58 -9.79
CA THR A 39 0.24 -18.85 -8.58
C THR A 39 0.04 -17.62 -7.71
N LEU A 40 0.76 -16.52 -7.98
CA LEU A 40 0.89 -15.32 -7.14
C LEU A 40 1.47 -15.60 -5.74
N TYR A 41 2.05 -16.79 -5.53
CA TYR A 41 2.69 -17.10 -4.25
C TYR A 41 3.93 -16.23 -4.06
N THR A 42 3.93 -15.45 -2.98
CA THR A 42 4.97 -14.45 -2.72
C THR A 42 5.49 -14.61 -1.30
N VAL A 43 6.81 -14.51 -1.17
CA VAL A 43 7.55 -14.49 0.08
C VAL A 43 8.31 -13.17 0.15
N VAL A 44 8.03 -12.36 1.16
CA VAL A 44 8.62 -11.04 1.34
C VAL A 44 9.21 -10.87 2.73
N ARG A 45 10.30 -10.12 2.84
CA ARG A 45 10.82 -9.63 4.12
C ARG A 45 10.22 -8.27 4.41
N VAL A 46 9.66 -8.12 5.58
CA VAL A 46 8.98 -6.90 6.03
C VAL A 46 9.60 -6.45 7.34
N ARG A 47 10.02 -5.20 7.41
CA ARG A 47 10.39 -4.56 8.66
C ARG A 47 9.13 -4.12 9.38
N VAL A 48 8.86 -4.67 10.56
CA VAL A 48 7.64 -4.39 11.31
C VAL A 48 7.70 -2.98 11.87
N GLU A 49 6.68 -2.17 11.57
CA GLU A 49 6.47 -0.85 12.18
C GLU A 49 5.39 -0.92 13.26
N GLU A 50 4.35 -1.72 13.03
CA GLU A 50 3.19 -1.82 13.93
C GLU A 50 2.56 -3.21 13.79
N THR A 51 2.24 -3.84 14.91
CA THR A 51 1.56 -5.14 14.94
C THR A 51 0.76 -5.30 16.22
N ASN A 52 -0.32 -6.07 16.18
CA ASN A 52 -1.05 -6.52 17.35
C ASN A 52 -0.64 -7.93 17.82
N GLU A 53 0.39 -8.51 17.21
CA GLU A 53 0.87 -9.86 17.52
C GLU A 53 2.20 -9.79 18.29
N ALA A 54 2.28 -10.49 19.41
CA ALA A 54 3.49 -10.57 20.23
C ALA A 54 4.17 -11.96 20.07
N PRO A 55 5.51 -12.05 20.19
CA PRO A 55 6.50 -10.98 20.26
C PRO A 55 6.69 -10.22 18.94
N VAL A 56 7.04 -8.94 19.06
CA VAL A 56 7.35 -8.05 17.93
C VAL A 56 8.79 -8.34 17.46
N GLU A 57 8.93 -9.09 16.37
CA GLU A 57 10.21 -9.21 15.67
C GLU A 57 10.43 -7.96 14.81
N GLU A 58 11.66 -7.41 14.78
CA GLU A 58 11.97 -6.23 13.96
C GLU A 58 11.76 -6.49 12.46
N GLU A 59 11.99 -7.74 12.05
CA GLU A 59 11.79 -8.21 10.69
C GLU A 59 11.01 -9.51 10.68
N VAL A 60 10.01 -9.60 9.80
CA VAL A 60 9.17 -10.79 9.65
C VAL A 60 9.14 -11.21 8.18
N VAL A 61 9.20 -12.52 7.96
CA VAL A 61 8.94 -13.11 6.64
C VAL A 61 7.43 -13.30 6.48
N VAL A 62 6.84 -12.58 5.53
CA VAL A 62 5.43 -12.70 5.18
C VAL A 62 5.29 -13.56 3.92
N THR A 63 4.35 -14.50 3.96
CA THR A 63 4.00 -15.39 2.85
C THR A 63 2.52 -15.23 2.51
N GLY A 64 2.16 -15.33 1.24
CA GLY A 64 0.76 -15.30 0.82
C GLY A 64 0.59 -15.28 -0.68
N TYR A 65 -0.65 -15.05 -1.12
CA TYR A 65 -1.02 -14.97 -2.53
C TYR A 65 -1.33 -13.52 -2.89
N PHE A 66 -0.34 -12.83 -3.44
CA PHE A 66 -0.48 -11.43 -3.84
C PHE A 66 0.48 -11.10 -4.99
N PRO A 67 0.17 -10.07 -5.81
CA PRO A 67 1.09 -9.61 -6.84
C PRO A 67 2.42 -9.16 -6.22
N ARG A 68 3.48 -9.17 -7.03
CA ARG A 68 4.82 -8.72 -6.61
C ARG A 68 4.73 -7.37 -5.88
N LEU A 69 5.15 -7.37 -4.62
CA LEU A 69 5.20 -6.15 -3.81
C LEU A 69 6.41 -5.30 -4.21
N ASN A 70 6.35 -4.00 -3.94
CA ASN A 70 7.49 -3.13 -4.20
C ASN A 70 8.27 -2.94 -2.91
N GLU A 71 9.58 -2.94 -3.05
CA GLU A 71 10.51 -2.64 -1.98
C GLU A 71 10.41 -1.15 -1.60
N GLY A 72 10.49 -0.87 -0.31
CA GLY A 72 10.33 0.46 0.27
C GLY A 72 8.89 0.93 0.47
N ASP A 73 7.88 0.21 -0.05
CA ASP A 73 6.48 0.52 0.20
C ASP A 73 6.01 -0.08 1.55
N VAL A 74 5.10 0.62 2.23
CA VAL A 74 4.47 0.14 3.47
C VAL A 74 3.24 -0.70 3.14
N TYR A 75 3.12 -1.86 3.77
CA TYR A 75 1.99 -2.76 3.61
C TYR A 75 1.44 -3.18 4.97
N ILE A 76 0.13 -3.40 5.01
CA ILE A 76 -0.58 -4.02 6.13
C ILE A 76 -1.00 -5.41 5.70
N PHE A 77 -0.53 -6.43 6.39
CA PHE A 77 -0.82 -7.82 6.14
C PHE A 77 -1.72 -8.38 7.25
N TYR A 78 -2.86 -8.94 6.88
CA TYR A 78 -3.78 -9.62 7.79
C TYR A 78 -3.65 -11.13 7.60
N GLY A 79 -3.37 -11.85 8.68
CA GLY A 79 -2.86 -13.21 8.61
C GLY A 79 -2.58 -13.77 9.98
N GLN A 80 -1.81 -14.85 10.07
CA GLN A 80 -1.40 -15.48 11.32
C GLN A 80 0.01 -16.05 11.18
N PHE A 81 0.77 -16.10 12.26
CA PHE A 81 2.04 -16.84 12.24
C PHE A 81 1.84 -18.35 12.05
N ARG A 82 2.64 -18.93 11.17
CA ARG A 82 2.82 -20.36 10.98
C ARG A 82 4.27 -20.71 11.19
N GLN A 83 4.52 -21.83 11.84
CA GLN A 83 5.87 -22.33 12.04
C GLN A 83 6.23 -23.27 10.90
N HIS A 84 7.29 -22.93 10.16
CA HIS A 84 7.84 -23.79 9.14
C HIS A 84 9.00 -24.61 9.74
N PRO A 85 9.00 -25.95 9.61
CA PRO A 85 10.00 -26.82 10.26
C PRO A 85 11.45 -26.56 9.81
N ARG A 86 11.64 -25.91 8.65
CA ARG A 86 12.96 -25.66 8.04
C ARG A 86 13.43 -24.19 8.06
N PHE A 87 12.50 -23.24 8.22
CA PHE A 87 12.77 -21.80 8.05
C PHE A 87 12.31 -20.94 9.24
N GLY A 88 11.75 -21.57 10.29
CA GLY A 88 11.29 -20.86 11.47
C GLY A 88 9.90 -20.24 11.29
N ARG A 89 9.66 -19.15 12.01
CA ARG A 89 8.34 -18.50 12.09
C ARG A 89 8.10 -17.63 10.85
N GLN A 90 6.98 -17.83 10.18
CA GLN A 90 6.57 -17.07 9.00
C GLN A 90 5.15 -16.58 9.17
N TYR A 91 4.84 -15.39 8.70
CA TYR A 91 3.50 -14.84 8.77
C TYR A 91 2.73 -15.18 7.50
N ALA A 92 1.70 -16.01 7.62
CA ALA A 92 0.83 -16.38 6.50
C ALA A 92 -0.28 -15.33 6.35
N ALA A 93 -0.07 -14.39 5.43
CA ALA A 93 -1.03 -13.34 5.09
C ALA A 93 -2.10 -13.87 4.14
N SER A 94 -3.36 -13.73 4.54
CA SER A 94 -4.53 -14.02 3.69
C SER A 94 -5.04 -12.77 2.98
N GLN A 95 -4.80 -11.59 3.56
CA GLN A 95 -5.14 -10.31 2.97
C GLN A 95 -3.98 -9.33 3.13
N PHE A 96 -3.87 -8.41 2.19
CA PHE A 96 -2.90 -7.33 2.26
C PHE A 96 -3.54 -6.02 1.80
N ARG A 97 -3.06 -4.90 2.35
CA ARG A 97 -3.38 -3.55 1.89
C ARG A 97 -2.09 -2.78 1.75
N LYS A 98 -1.90 -2.14 0.59
CA LYS A 98 -0.83 -1.16 0.42
C LYS A 98 -1.20 0.10 1.18
N GLN A 99 -0.35 0.52 2.10
CA GLN A 99 -0.47 1.81 2.75
C GLN A 99 0.39 2.81 1.98
N LEU A 100 -0.24 3.87 1.49
CA LEU A 100 0.52 4.99 0.94
C LEU A 100 1.27 5.68 2.08
N PRO A 101 2.52 6.11 1.86
CA PRO A 101 3.21 6.90 2.87
C PRO A 101 2.37 8.13 3.20
N ASN A 102 2.12 8.33 4.48
CA ASN A 102 1.39 9.46 5.05
C ASN A 102 2.33 10.40 5.81
N THR A 103 3.64 10.18 5.77
CA THR A 103 4.63 11.08 6.35
C THR A 103 5.12 12.05 5.27
N LYS A 104 5.41 13.30 5.66
CA LYS A 104 5.93 14.31 4.71
C LYS A 104 7.16 13.79 3.97
N GLU A 105 8.10 13.20 4.70
CA GLU A 105 9.34 12.65 4.17
C GLU A 105 9.09 11.44 3.26
N GLY A 106 8.21 10.52 3.66
CA GLY A 106 7.85 9.35 2.86
C GLY A 106 7.17 9.75 1.55
N VAL A 107 6.31 10.76 1.59
CA VAL A 107 5.67 11.31 0.39
C VAL A 107 6.68 12.02 -0.52
N ILE A 108 7.61 12.79 0.05
CA ILE A 108 8.69 13.43 -0.72
C ILE A 108 9.54 12.37 -1.40
N HIS A 109 9.94 11.32 -0.68
CA HIS A 109 10.74 10.23 -1.22
C HIS A 109 9.97 9.49 -2.32
N TYR A 110 8.70 9.18 -2.09
CA TYR A 110 7.84 8.51 -3.07
C TYR A 110 7.65 9.33 -4.35
N LEU A 111 7.36 10.64 -4.24
CA LEU A 111 7.17 11.53 -5.38
C LEU A 111 8.49 11.84 -6.10
N SER A 112 9.61 11.91 -5.39
CA SER A 112 10.93 12.13 -5.99
C SER A 112 11.61 10.84 -6.46
N SER A 113 11.00 9.68 -6.21
CA SER A 113 11.47 8.42 -6.72
C SER A 113 11.39 8.38 -8.25
N GLY A 114 12.18 7.50 -8.86
CA GLY A 114 12.20 7.31 -10.32
C GLY A 114 10.85 6.94 -10.96
N LEU A 115 9.80 6.72 -10.16
CA LEU A 115 8.42 6.54 -10.60
C LEU A 115 7.87 7.78 -11.33
N PHE A 116 8.27 8.98 -10.90
CA PHE A 116 7.76 10.24 -11.43
C PHE A 116 8.84 10.95 -12.24
N LYS A 117 8.94 10.60 -13.53
CA LYS A 117 9.88 11.26 -14.45
C LYS A 117 9.57 12.77 -14.50
N GLY A 118 10.49 13.56 -13.94
CA GLY A 118 10.41 15.03 -13.90
C GLY A 118 10.05 15.63 -12.54
N ILE A 119 9.73 14.82 -11.52
CA ILE A 119 9.59 15.27 -10.12
C ILE A 119 10.90 14.96 -9.37
N GLY A 120 11.65 16.01 -9.04
CA GLY A 120 12.82 15.89 -8.14
C GLY A 120 12.45 16.18 -6.69
N LYS A 121 13.38 15.95 -5.76
CA LYS A 121 13.20 16.21 -4.31
C LYS A 121 12.64 17.60 -4.00
N LYS A 122 13.13 18.66 -4.66
CA LYS A 122 12.63 20.04 -4.49
C LYS A 122 11.17 20.21 -4.89
N THR A 123 10.76 19.58 -5.99
CA THR A 123 9.37 19.62 -6.47
C THR A 123 8.46 18.79 -5.58
N ALA A 124 8.90 17.60 -5.18
CA ALA A 124 8.19 16.75 -4.24
C ALA A 124 7.97 17.45 -2.89
N ALA A 125 8.98 18.16 -2.37
CA ALA A 125 8.86 18.97 -1.17
C ALA A 125 7.79 20.07 -1.33
N ALA A 126 7.82 20.85 -2.41
CA ALA A 126 6.81 21.87 -2.68
C ALA A 126 5.38 21.30 -2.79
N ILE A 127 5.24 20.12 -3.41
CA ILE A 127 3.95 19.42 -3.49
C ILE A 127 3.45 19.07 -2.08
N VAL A 128 4.32 18.51 -1.23
CA VAL A 128 3.96 18.13 0.15
C VAL A 128 3.73 19.35 1.04
N GLU A 129 4.45 20.45 0.85
CA GLU A 129 4.18 21.71 1.55
C GLU A 129 2.81 22.29 1.19
N THR A 130 2.39 22.15 -0.08
CA THR A 130 1.12 22.71 -0.57
C THR A 130 -0.08 21.81 -0.28
N LEU A 131 0.06 20.49 -0.49
CA LEU A 131 -1.02 19.51 -0.39
C LEU A 131 -1.02 18.72 0.93
N GLY A 132 0.05 18.85 1.71
CA GLY A 132 0.24 18.12 2.97
C GLY A 132 0.67 16.66 2.78
N GLU A 133 0.56 15.92 3.88
CA GLU A 133 0.88 14.49 3.99
C GLU A 133 0.04 13.59 3.09
N ASN A 134 -1.14 14.05 2.67
CA ASN A 134 -2.03 13.32 1.78
C ASN A 134 -1.85 13.70 0.31
N ALA A 135 -0.72 14.30 -0.07
CA ALA A 135 -0.49 14.76 -1.44
C ALA A 135 -0.72 13.66 -2.49
N ILE A 136 -0.28 12.42 -2.24
CA ILE A 136 -0.47 11.30 -3.18
C ILE A 136 -1.95 11.01 -3.41
N ALA A 137 -2.73 10.93 -2.32
CA ALA A 137 -4.18 10.71 -2.40
C ALA A 137 -4.89 11.88 -3.08
N ALA A 138 -4.46 13.12 -2.81
CA ALA A 138 -4.99 14.31 -3.45
C ALA A 138 -4.73 14.30 -4.96
N ILE A 139 -3.52 13.93 -5.41
CA ILE A 139 -3.15 13.83 -6.83
C ILE A 139 -3.96 12.74 -7.55
N LEU A 140 -4.17 11.59 -6.88
CA LEU A 140 -4.97 10.49 -7.43
C LEU A 140 -6.44 10.86 -7.57
N ARG A 141 -6.98 11.64 -6.63
CA ARG A 141 -8.38 12.09 -6.64
C ARG A 141 -8.60 13.26 -7.59
N ASP A 142 -7.71 14.24 -7.57
CA ASP A 142 -7.78 15.43 -8.39
C ASP A 142 -6.40 15.78 -8.98
N PRO A 143 -6.17 15.41 -10.25
CA PRO A 143 -5.00 15.83 -11.02
C PRO A 143 -4.73 17.34 -11.02
N LYS A 144 -5.78 18.17 -10.89
CA LYS A 144 -5.66 19.64 -10.91
C LYS A 144 -5.10 20.20 -9.60
N ALA A 145 -5.07 19.42 -8.52
CA ALA A 145 -4.44 19.82 -7.27
C ALA A 145 -2.95 20.18 -7.46
N LEU A 146 -2.29 19.55 -8.43
CA LEU A 146 -0.91 19.83 -8.82
C LEU A 146 -0.72 21.21 -9.47
N GLU A 147 -1.76 21.80 -10.08
CA GLU A 147 -1.69 23.15 -10.66
C GLU A 147 -1.55 24.23 -9.58
N ARG A 148 -1.96 23.92 -8.33
CA ARG A 148 -1.84 24.85 -7.19
C ARG A 148 -0.42 24.88 -6.61
N VAL A 149 0.45 23.96 -7.00
CA VAL A 149 1.81 23.85 -6.47
C VAL A 149 2.75 24.84 -7.18
N PRO A 150 3.39 25.77 -6.45
CA PRO A 150 4.29 26.74 -7.05
C PRO A 150 5.50 26.04 -7.71
N LYS A 151 5.91 26.53 -8.88
CA LYS A 151 7.02 26.00 -9.70
C LYS A 151 6.79 24.61 -10.33
N LEU A 152 5.56 24.07 -10.31
CA LEU A 152 5.22 22.89 -11.10
C LEU A 152 4.79 23.30 -12.52
N THR A 153 5.55 22.88 -13.53
CA THR A 153 5.17 23.09 -14.93
C THR A 153 4.03 22.14 -15.29
N LYS A 154 2.99 22.59 -16.04
CA LYS A 154 1.86 21.74 -16.47
C LYS A 154 2.30 20.39 -17.04
N LYS A 155 3.36 20.37 -17.87
CA LYS A 155 3.97 19.16 -18.43
C LYS A 155 4.47 18.15 -17.38
N LYS A 156 4.99 18.63 -16.24
CA LYS A 156 5.47 17.78 -15.13
C LYS A 156 4.30 17.24 -14.30
N GLY A 157 3.26 18.06 -14.08
CA GLY A 157 2.03 17.64 -13.40
C GLY A 157 1.29 16.55 -14.17
N GLU A 158 1.11 16.71 -15.48
CA GLU A 158 0.49 15.69 -16.33
C GLU A 158 1.29 14.39 -16.37
N ALA A 159 2.63 14.47 -16.41
CA ALA A 159 3.49 13.29 -16.35
C ALA A 159 3.30 12.53 -15.03
N ALA A 160 3.15 13.25 -13.92
CA ALA A 160 2.94 12.66 -12.62
C ALA A 160 1.56 12.00 -12.48
N VAL A 161 0.52 12.66 -12.99
CA VAL A 161 -0.83 12.13 -13.04
C VAL A 161 -0.87 10.87 -13.89
N ARG A 162 -0.24 10.89 -15.07
CA ARG A 162 -0.17 9.73 -15.97
C ARG A 162 0.57 8.55 -15.36
N CYS A 163 1.62 8.81 -14.57
CA CYS A 163 2.34 7.76 -13.83
C CYS A 163 1.52 7.23 -12.64
N ALA A 164 0.77 8.09 -11.95
CA ALA A 164 -0.06 7.71 -10.81
C ALA A 164 -1.36 6.98 -11.21
N SER A 165 -1.95 7.33 -12.36
CA SER A 165 -3.23 6.77 -12.83
C SER A 165 -3.09 5.51 -13.68
N ARG A 166 -1.89 5.19 -14.17
CA ARG A 166 -1.66 3.90 -14.84
C ARG A 166 -1.65 2.78 -13.81
N PRO A 167 -2.56 1.79 -13.90
CA PRO A 167 -2.39 0.57 -13.12
C PRO A 167 -1.04 -0.02 -13.51
N ARG A 168 -0.21 -0.32 -12.51
CA ARG A 168 1.07 -0.99 -12.73
C ARG A 168 0.75 -2.33 -13.40
N ARG A 169 0.96 -2.42 -14.72
CA ARG A 169 1.25 -3.72 -15.32
C ARG A 169 2.60 -4.12 -14.74
N ALA A 170 2.55 -5.08 -13.82
CA ALA A 170 3.68 -5.97 -13.60
C ALA A 170 4.04 -6.62 -14.92
#